data_AF-Q39ZX5-F1
#
_entry.id   AF-Q39ZX5-F1
#
_cell.length_a   1.000
_cell.length_b   1.000
_cell.length_c   1.000
_cell.angle_alpha   90.00
_cell.angle_beta   90.00
_cell.angle_gamma   90.00
#
_symmetry.space_group_name_H-M   'P 1'
#
loop_
_entity.id
_entity.type
_entity.pdbx_description
1 polymer ?
#
loop_
_entity_poly.entity_id
_entity_poly.type
_entity_poly.pdbx_seq_one_letter_code
_entity_poly.pdbx_strand_id
1 'polypeptide(L)'
;MSDEQTAEQRVAACLQLSEKGEEMLKIVLEEKLPEAAQQQLWLDFDTRFRQGCIKETNGNVALDNEAFAAFADDSHAIPINTGVEIYNGCSKALAGLEGHDCRVLRCLAQIYLAAKMALKFK
;
A
#
# COMPACT_ATOMS: atom_id res chain seq x y z
N MET A 1 14.54 -10.42 -20.72
CA MET A 1 13.95 -10.54 -19.37
C MET A 1 14.76 -9.71 -18.35
N SER A 2 15.06 -8.43 -18.57
CA SER A 2 16.16 -7.78 -17.82
C SER A 2 15.79 -6.55 -16.99
N ASP A 3 14.84 -5.72 -17.43
CA ASP A 3 14.69 -4.39 -16.81
C ASP A 3 13.43 -4.29 -15.93
N GLU A 4 12.33 -4.90 -16.37
CA GLU A 4 11.03 -4.88 -15.69
C GLU A 4 11.02 -5.75 -14.41
N GLN A 5 11.59 -6.97 -14.49
CA GLN A 5 11.80 -7.83 -13.32
C GLN A 5 12.72 -7.17 -12.28
N THR A 6 13.65 -6.33 -12.72
CA THR A 6 14.54 -5.57 -11.84
C THR A 6 13.80 -4.41 -11.16
N ALA A 7 12.82 -3.80 -11.83
CA ALA A 7 12.02 -2.71 -11.26
C ALA A 7 11.01 -3.23 -10.21
N GLU A 8 10.31 -4.32 -10.48
CA GLU A 8 9.39 -4.95 -9.52
C GLU A 8 10.11 -5.38 -8.23
N GLN A 9 11.31 -5.98 -8.37
CA GLN A 9 12.14 -6.37 -7.24
C GLN A 9 12.59 -5.16 -6.40
N ARG A 10 12.85 -4.01 -7.03
CA ARG A 10 13.19 -2.77 -6.30
C ARG A 10 12.00 -2.19 -5.56
N VAL A 11 10.81 -2.14 -6.18
CA VAL A 11 9.58 -1.70 -5.50
C VAL A 11 9.32 -2.58 -4.27
N ALA A 12 9.43 -3.91 -4.43
CA ALA A 12 9.27 -4.86 -3.33
C ALA A 12 10.28 -4.61 -2.21
N ALA A 13 11.56 -4.40 -2.54
CA ALA A 13 12.59 -4.11 -1.55
C ALA A 13 12.36 -2.76 -0.83
N CYS A 14 11.94 -1.72 -1.55
CA CYS A 14 11.63 -0.41 -0.97
C CYS A 14 10.43 -0.45 -0.03
N LEU A 15 9.47 -1.35 -0.28
CA LEU A 15 8.22 -1.48 0.47
C LEU A 15 8.22 -2.67 1.43
N GLN A 16 9.36 -3.30 1.66
CA GLN A 16 9.47 -4.42 2.58
C GLN A 16 9.38 -3.91 4.02
N LEU A 17 8.47 -4.49 4.80
CA LEU A 17 8.37 -4.26 6.24
C LEU A 17 9.30 -5.25 6.97
N SER A 18 9.79 -4.84 8.14
CA SER A 18 10.35 -5.79 9.11
C SER A 18 9.24 -6.58 9.79
N GLU A 19 9.60 -7.63 10.54
CA GLU A 19 8.67 -8.42 11.36
C GLU A 19 7.79 -7.53 12.27
N LYS A 20 8.36 -6.47 12.84
CA LYS A 20 7.60 -5.51 13.67
C LYS A 20 6.57 -4.71 12.86
N GLY A 21 6.93 -4.32 11.64
CA GLY A 21 6.01 -3.63 10.73
C GLY A 21 4.88 -4.54 10.28
N GLU A 22 5.17 -5.81 10.00
CA GLU A 22 4.19 -6.83 9.65
C GLU A 22 3.24 -7.15 10.82
N GLU A 23 3.77 -7.29 12.03
CA GLU A 23 2.96 -7.48 13.24
C GLU A 23 2.01 -6.29 13.46
N MET A 24 2.50 -5.07 13.28
CA MET A 24 1.66 -3.87 13.39
C MET A 24 0.56 -3.85 12.33
N LEU A 25 0.88 -4.21 11.08
CA LEU A 25 -0.10 -4.31 10.01
C LEU A 25 -1.20 -5.31 10.36
N LYS A 26 -0.82 -6.47 10.91
CA LYS A 26 -1.78 -7.48 11.37
C LYS A 26 -2.71 -6.96 12.46
N ILE A 27 -2.18 -6.30 13.49
CA ILE A 27 -2.98 -5.72 14.58
C ILE A 27 -4.00 -4.72 14.03
N VAL A 28 -3.55 -3.79 13.18
CA VAL A 28 -4.44 -2.76 12.63
C VAL A 28 -5.45 -3.35 11.65
N LEU A 29 -5.09 -4.40 10.90
CA LEU A 29 -6.02 -5.14 10.07
C LEU A 29 -7.13 -5.79 10.89
N GLU A 30 -6.81 -6.43 12.00
CA GLU A 30 -7.79 -7.02 12.91
C GLU A 30 -8.73 -5.96 13.51
N GLU A 31 -8.22 -4.77 13.83
CA GLU A 31 -9.02 -3.65 14.32
C GLU A 31 -9.96 -3.06 13.26
N LYS A 32 -9.49 -2.95 12.01
CA LYS A 32 -10.22 -2.29 10.91
C LYS A 32 -11.15 -3.22 10.14
N LEU A 33 -10.78 -4.47 10.03
CA LEU A 33 -11.47 -5.54 9.30
C LEU A 33 -11.51 -6.77 10.22
N PRO A 34 -12.43 -6.83 11.20
CA PRO A 34 -12.44 -7.93 12.19
C PRO A 34 -12.75 -9.30 11.58
N GLU A 35 -13.39 -9.34 10.40
CA GLU A 35 -13.69 -10.58 9.69
C GLU A 35 -12.50 -11.05 8.84
N ALA A 36 -12.00 -12.25 9.10
CA ALA A 36 -10.87 -12.84 8.38
C ALA A 36 -11.07 -12.90 6.85
N ALA A 37 -12.30 -13.13 6.38
CA ALA A 37 -12.61 -13.12 4.95
C ALA A 37 -12.41 -11.72 4.33
N GLN A 38 -12.77 -10.66 5.04
CA GLN A 38 -12.58 -9.28 4.59
C GLN A 38 -11.10 -8.88 4.64
N GLN A 39 -10.35 -9.34 5.65
CA GLN A 39 -8.90 -9.16 5.70
C GLN A 39 -8.22 -9.78 4.48
N GLN A 40 -8.57 -11.03 4.14
CA GLN A 40 -7.98 -11.71 2.99
C GLN A 40 -8.31 -10.99 1.68
N LEU A 41 -9.56 -10.59 1.48
CA LEU A 41 -9.96 -9.82 0.29
C LEU A 41 -9.18 -8.51 0.16
N TRP A 42 -8.96 -7.83 1.28
CA TRP A 42 -8.16 -6.60 1.28
C TRP A 42 -6.68 -6.87 1.02
N LEU A 43 -6.09 -7.92 1.60
CA LEU A 43 -4.70 -8.32 1.37
C LEU A 43 -4.45 -8.72 -0.09
N ASP A 44 -5.40 -9.44 -0.70
CA ASP A 44 -5.34 -9.81 -2.12
C ASP A 44 -5.44 -8.58 -3.02
N PHE A 45 -6.25 -7.60 -2.63
CA PHE A 45 -6.31 -6.30 -3.30
C PHE A 45 -5.00 -5.53 -3.13
N ASP A 46 -4.49 -5.38 -1.91
CA ASP A 46 -3.26 -4.64 -1.58
C ASP A 46 -2.06 -5.21 -2.33
N THR A 47 -1.95 -6.53 -2.40
CA THR A 47 -0.88 -7.22 -3.14
C THR A 47 -0.93 -6.86 -4.62
N ARG A 48 -2.10 -7.00 -5.27
CA ARG A 48 -2.27 -6.66 -6.70
C ARG A 48 -2.05 -5.18 -6.96
N PHE A 49 -2.55 -4.31 -6.09
CA PHE A 49 -2.35 -2.87 -6.19
C PHE A 49 -0.88 -2.49 -6.07
N ARG A 50 -0.15 -3.04 -5.09
CA ARG A 50 1.28 -2.75 -4.90
C ARG A 50 2.15 -3.26 -6.04
N GLN A 51 1.81 -4.42 -6.61
CA GLN A 51 2.53 -4.99 -7.74
C GLN A 51 2.22 -4.29 -9.06
N GLY A 52 0.96 -3.88 -9.27
CA GLY A 52 0.50 -3.36 -10.56
C GLY A 52 0.43 -1.84 -10.66
N CYS A 53 0.38 -1.10 -9.54
CA CYS A 53 0.11 0.34 -9.54
C CYS A 53 1.20 1.18 -8.89
N ILE A 54 2.30 0.58 -8.44
CA ILE A 54 3.41 1.30 -7.81
C ILE A 54 4.66 1.11 -8.66
N LYS A 55 5.33 2.22 -8.96
CA LYS A 55 6.61 2.22 -9.66
C LYS A 55 7.71 2.83 -8.82
N GLU A 56 8.94 2.42 -9.11
CA GLU A 56 10.15 3.03 -8.58
C GLU A 56 10.68 4.07 -9.58
N THR A 57 11.10 5.23 -9.08
CA THR A 57 11.77 6.27 -9.86
C THR A 57 12.80 6.96 -8.96
N ASN A 58 14.08 6.83 -9.32
CA ASN A 58 15.22 7.44 -8.63
C ASN A 58 15.31 7.11 -7.13
N GLY A 59 15.09 5.84 -6.78
CA GLY A 59 15.10 5.33 -5.41
C GLY A 59 13.85 5.67 -4.60
N ASN A 60 12.83 6.29 -5.21
CA ASN A 60 11.55 6.59 -4.58
C ASN A 60 10.44 5.79 -5.22
N VAL A 61 9.46 5.39 -4.44
CA VAL A 61 8.25 4.71 -4.96
C VAL A 61 7.08 5.67 -5.01
N ALA A 62 6.27 5.58 -6.07
CA ALA A 62 5.13 6.43 -6.29
C ALA A 62 4.00 5.67 -7.01
N LEU A 63 2.79 6.22 -6.95
CA LEU A 63 1.66 5.73 -7.74
C LEU A 63 1.98 5.87 -9.23
N ASP A 64 1.84 4.79 -9.98
CA ASP A 64 1.83 4.84 -11.42
C ASP A 64 0.43 5.19 -11.93
N ASN A 65 0.21 6.44 -12.31
CA ASN A 65 -1.11 6.92 -12.71
C ASN A 65 -1.67 6.19 -13.95
N GLU A 66 -0.81 5.77 -14.89
CA GLU A 66 -1.25 5.07 -16.10
C GLU A 66 -1.71 3.65 -15.77
N ALA A 67 -0.88 2.91 -15.03
CA ALA A 67 -1.23 1.56 -14.58
C ALA A 67 -2.43 1.58 -13.61
N PHE A 68 -2.50 2.58 -12.72
CA PHE A 68 -3.64 2.78 -11.85
C PHE A 68 -4.93 3.10 -12.62
N ALA A 69 -4.86 3.90 -13.69
CA ALA A 69 -6.03 4.18 -14.51
C ALA A 69 -6.61 2.92 -15.16
N ALA A 70 -5.75 1.97 -15.56
CA ALA A 70 -6.15 0.66 -16.09
C ALA A 70 -6.63 -0.32 -15.00
N PHE A 71 -6.07 -0.24 -13.81
CA PHE A 71 -6.43 -1.09 -12.66
C PHE A 71 -7.73 -0.64 -11.97
N ALA A 72 -7.97 0.66 -11.88
CA ALA A 72 -8.99 1.23 -11.02
C ALA A 72 -10.39 1.17 -11.64
N ASP A 73 -11.35 0.68 -10.86
CA ASP A 73 -12.79 0.68 -11.17
C ASP A 73 -13.59 1.18 -9.95
N ASP A 74 -14.91 1.33 -10.10
CA ASP A 74 -15.80 1.84 -9.05
C ASP A 74 -15.79 0.97 -7.78
N SER A 75 -15.56 -0.34 -7.92
CA SER A 75 -15.51 -1.26 -6.79
C SER A 75 -14.26 -1.06 -5.93
N HIS A 76 -13.20 -0.46 -6.48
CA HIS A 76 -11.94 -0.22 -5.79
C HIS A 76 -11.98 0.98 -4.82
N ALA A 77 -13.05 1.78 -4.81
CA ALA A 77 -13.18 2.93 -3.89
C ALA A 77 -13.12 2.51 -2.41
N ILE A 78 -13.80 1.42 -2.04
CA ILE A 78 -13.81 0.90 -0.66
C ILE A 78 -12.42 0.41 -0.24
N PRO A 79 -11.79 -0.57 -0.93
CA PRO A 79 -10.50 -1.10 -0.48
C PRO A 79 -9.38 -0.05 -0.51
N ILE A 80 -9.44 0.95 -1.40
CA ILE A 80 -8.51 2.08 -1.37
C ILE A 80 -8.71 2.95 -0.13
N ASN A 81 -9.95 3.31 0.20
CA ASN A 81 -10.24 4.05 1.43
C ASN A 81 -9.77 3.27 2.67
N THR A 82 -10.04 1.97 2.71
CA THR A 82 -9.60 1.10 3.80
C THR A 82 -8.07 1.05 3.90
N GLY A 83 -7.34 1.00 2.79
CA GLY A 83 -5.88 1.02 2.81
C GLY A 83 -5.30 2.34 3.33
N VAL A 84 -5.91 3.49 3.01
CA VAL A 84 -5.55 4.77 3.64
C VAL A 84 -5.68 4.67 5.17
N GLU A 85 -6.76 4.08 5.67
CA GLU A 85 -6.99 3.95 7.12
C GLU A 85 -6.01 2.98 7.79
N ILE A 86 -5.78 1.81 7.18
CA ILE A 86 -4.88 0.78 7.70
C ILE A 86 -3.46 1.32 7.80
N TYR A 87 -2.89 1.84 6.70
CA TYR A 87 -1.50 2.28 6.69
C TYR A 87 -1.26 3.52 7.57
N ASN A 88 -2.23 4.45 7.64
CA ASN A 88 -2.16 5.55 8.60
C ASN A 88 -2.27 5.06 10.05
N GLY A 89 -3.13 4.08 10.32
CA GLY A 89 -3.25 3.43 11.63
C GLY A 89 -1.91 2.85 12.08
N CYS A 90 -1.27 2.07 11.19
CA CYS A 90 0.04 1.48 11.44
C CYS A 90 1.11 2.54 11.70
N SER A 91 1.18 3.59 10.85
CA SER A 91 2.15 4.67 11.04
C SER A 91 1.93 5.43 12.35
N LYS A 92 0.68 5.60 12.80
CA LYS A 92 0.36 6.27 14.07
C LYS A 92 0.70 5.39 15.27
N ALA A 93 0.43 4.09 15.18
CA ALA A 93 0.76 3.14 16.24
C ALA A 93 2.28 3.00 16.45
N LEU A 94 3.07 3.23 15.39
CA LEU A 94 4.54 3.30 15.47
C LEU A 94 5.07 4.71 15.78
N ALA A 95 4.21 5.71 16.03
CA ALA A 95 4.64 7.09 16.23
C ALA A 95 5.66 7.21 17.37
N GLY A 96 6.78 7.88 17.09
CA GLY A 96 7.93 8.00 18.01
C GLY A 96 9.15 7.14 17.60
N LEU A 97 8.98 6.21 16.67
CA LEU A 97 10.07 5.41 16.10
C LEU A 97 10.36 5.88 14.68
N GLU A 98 11.41 6.68 14.48
CA GLU A 98 11.89 7.05 13.14
C GLU A 98 12.66 5.88 12.48
N GLY A 99 11.97 4.76 12.29
CA GLY A 99 12.49 3.55 11.67
C GLY A 99 12.04 3.36 10.22
N HIS A 100 12.64 2.37 9.57
CA HIS A 100 12.32 1.94 8.21
C HIS A 100 10.82 1.67 8.02
N ASP A 101 10.21 0.85 8.89
CA ASP A 101 8.78 0.50 8.80
C ASP A 101 7.87 1.72 8.84
N CYS A 102 8.15 2.70 9.70
CA CYS A 102 7.35 3.91 9.78
C CYS A 102 7.39 4.70 8.47
N ARG A 103 8.56 4.75 7.81
CA ARG A 103 8.70 5.40 6.49
C ARG A 103 7.93 4.64 5.41
N VAL A 104 8.04 3.31 5.38
CA VAL A 104 7.30 2.47 4.42
C VAL A 104 5.80 2.63 4.60
N LEU A 105 5.28 2.54 5.82
CA LEU A 105 3.85 2.67 6.11
C LEU A 105 3.30 4.07 5.77
N ARG A 106 4.07 5.13 6.04
CA ARG A 106 3.70 6.49 5.60
C ARG A 106 3.69 6.61 4.08
N CYS A 107 4.66 6.02 3.41
CA CYS A 107 4.74 6.03 1.96
C CYS A 107 3.53 5.31 1.34
N LEU A 108 3.19 4.11 1.83
CA LEU A 108 2.01 3.36 1.41
C LEU A 108 0.72 4.17 1.67
N ALA A 109 0.58 4.79 2.84
CA ALA A 109 -0.57 5.65 3.13
C ALA A 109 -0.70 6.83 2.14
N GLN A 110 0.42 7.44 1.74
CA GLN A 110 0.44 8.52 0.76
C GLN A 110 0.10 8.04 -0.65
N ILE A 111 0.59 6.86 -1.06
CA ILE A 111 0.26 6.26 -2.35
C ILE A 111 -1.24 5.93 -2.42
N TYR A 112 -1.79 5.34 -1.36
CA TYR A 112 -3.23 5.07 -1.27
C TYR A 112 -4.06 6.37 -1.28
N LEU A 113 -3.56 7.44 -0.64
CA LEU A 113 -4.21 8.75 -0.71
C LEU A 113 -4.19 9.33 -2.14
N ALA A 114 -3.08 9.18 -2.85
CA ALA A 114 -2.98 9.59 -4.26
C ALA A 114 -3.97 8.80 -5.14
N ALA A 115 -4.07 7.48 -4.95
CA ALA A 115 -5.03 6.63 -5.65
C ALA A 115 -6.49 7.04 -5.37
N LYS A 116 -6.81 7.33 -4.10
CA LYS A 116 -8.12 7.86 -3.68
C LYS A 116 -8.44 9.18 -4.39
N MET A 117 -7.47 10.08 -4.51
CA MET A 117 -7.66 11.34 -5.22
C MET A 117 -7.85 11.13 -6.71
N ALA A 118 -7.08 10.25 -7.33
CA ALA A 118 -7.23 9.91 -8.76
C ALA A 118 -8.62 9.30 -9.07
N LEU A 119 -9.19 8.49 -8.17
CA LEU A 119 -10.56 7.98 -8.32
C LEU A 119 -11.64 9.07 -8.29
N LYS A 120 -11.44 10.14 -7.52
CA LYS A 120 -12.43 11.24 -7.43
C LYS A 120 -12.53 12.09 -8.69
N PHE A 121 -11.54 12.00 -9.57
CA PHE A 121 -11.45 12.79 -10.81
C PHE A 121 -11.60 11.93 -12.08
N LYS A 122 -11.94 10.63 -11.95
CA LYS A 122 -12.46 9.83 -13.05
C LYS A 122 -13.92 10.18 -13.32
#